data_AF-A0A7S3LHG1-F1
#
_entry.id   AF-A0A7S3LHG1-F1
#
_cell.length_a   1.000
_cell.length_b   1.000
_cell.length_c   1.000
_cell.angle_alpha   90.00
_cell.angle_beta   90.00
_cell.angle_gamma   90.00
#
_symmetry.space_group_name_H-M   'P 1'
#
loop_
_entity.id
_entity.type
_entity.pdbx_description
1 polymer ?
#
loop_
_entity_poly.entity_id
_entity_poly.type
_entity_poly.pdbx_seq_one_letter_code
_entity_poly.pdbx_strand_id
1 'polypeptide(L)'
;MIVVDGPALTHNDYPNHREEMVKDYEKTRMFVDRIASSDTNSKTRLLFTHIPLWEDPKYKRCENSIPFGRQGSLRQGTGLSYQNLLSSTTTTYLLKSINPKMIFSGDYHGSCFLFHNRDDDELSDSE
;
A
#
# COMPACT_ATOMS: atom_id res chain seq x y z
N MET A 1 -10.89 10.40 5.87
CA MET A 1 -10.57 9.70 4.61
C MET A 1 -9.28 10.27 4.07
N ILE A 2 -8.38 9.42 3.59
CA ILE A 2 -7.09 9.79 3.02
C ILE A 2 -6.96 9.06 1.68
N VAL A 3 -6.62 9.78 0.63
CA VAL A 3 -6.41 9.24 -0.72
C VAL A 3 -4.95 9.49 -1.07
N VAL A 4 -4.25 8.42 -1.43
CA VAL A 4 -2.82 8.47 -1.79
C VAL A 4 -2.65 7.96 -3.21
N ASP A 5 -1.84 8.68 -3.99
CA ASP A 5 -1.38 8.21 -5.28
C ASP A 5 -0.38 7.06 -5.08
N GLY A 6 -0.89 5.83 -5.17
CA GLY A 6 -0.08 4.61 -5.02
C GLY A 6 1.05 4.52 -6.03
N PRO A 7 0.79 4.67 -7.34
CA PRO A 7 1.83 4.72 -8.38
C PRO A 7 2.94 5.73 -8.11
N ALA A 8 2.64 6.92 -7.59
CA ALA A 8 3.68 7.89 -7.23
C ALA A 8 4.65 7.38 -6.15
N LEU A 9 4.22 6.44 -5.30
CA LEU A 9 5.03 5.85 -4.24
C LEU A 9 5.85 4.63 -4.67
N THR A 10 5.83 4.29 -5.95
CA THR A 10 6.65 3.20 -6.49
C THR A 10 7.97 3.66 -7.09
N HIS A 11 8.30 4.95 -6.91
CA HIS A 11 9.51 5.56 -7.45
C HIS A 11 10.76 4.71 -7.27
N ASN A 12 11.04 4.26 -6.04
CA ASN A 12 12.24 3.49 -5.68
C ASN A 12 12.32 2.10 -6.33
N ASP A 13 11.24 1.63 -6.98
CA ASP A 13 11.19 0.30 -7.60
C ASP A 13 11.68 0.32 -9.08
N TYR A 14 12.04 1.49 -9.61
CA TYR A 14 12.57 1.68 -10.97
C TYR A 14 14.09 1.94 -10.98
N PRO A 15 14.88 1.39 -11.92
CA PRO A 15 16.31 1.68 -12.01
C PRO A 15 16.63 3.01 -12.73
N ASN A 16 15.73 3.53 -13.56
CA ASN A 16 15.92 4.75 -14.37
C ASN A 16 14.71 5.68 -14.22
N HIS A 17 14.77 6.61 -13.27
CA HIS A 17 13.65 7.49 -13.00
C HIS A 17 13.60 8.70 -13.94
N ARG A 18 12.39 9.11 -14.32
CA ARG A 18 12.14 10.42 -14.93
C ARG A 18 12.00 11.48 -13.84
N GLU A 19 12.44 12.71 -14.11
CA GLU A 19 12.35 13.85 -13.16
C GLU A 19 10.92 14.07 -12.64
N GLU A 20 9.92 13.89 -13.49
CA GLU A 20 8.50 13.99 -13.13
C GLU A 20 8.09 12.96 -12.07
N MET A 21 8.60 11.73 -12.17
CA MET A 21 8.33 10.67 -11.19
C MET A 21 8.95 11.00 -9.82
N VAL A 22 10.14 11.60 -9.80
CA VAL A 22 10.78 12.06 -8.56
C VAL A 22 9.90 13.13 -7.90
N LYS A 23 9.41 14.08 -8.71
CA LYS A 23 8.59 15.19 -8.22
C LYS A 23 7.26 14.71 -7.65
N ASP A 24 6.61 13.74 -8.28
CA ASP A 24 5.33 13.21 -7.81
C ASP A 24 5.50 12.31 -6.59
N TYR A 25 6.62 11.57 -6.51
CA TYR A 25 7.03 10.87 -5.29
C TYR A 25 7.19 11.82 -4.11
N GLU A 26 8.00 12.89 -4.25
CA GLU A 26 8.25 13.82 -3.15
C GLU A 26 6.97 14.52 -2.68
N LYS A 27 6.11 14.96 -3.61
CA LYS A 27 4.81 15.54 -3.23
C LYS A 27 3.97 14.55 -2.42
N THR A 28 3.89 13.31 -2.86
CA THR A 28 3.07 12.28 -2.21
C THR A 28 3.64 11.90 -0.85
N ARG A 29 4.97 11.74 -0.74
CA ARG A 29 5.68 11.51 0.52
C ARG A 29 5.46 12.65 1.51
N MET A 30 5.64 13.90 1.08
CA MET A 30 5.38 15.08 1.92
C MET A 30 3.93 15.16 2.41
N PHE A 31 2.98 14.76 1.57
CA PHE A 31 1.58 14.68 1.96
C PHE A 31 1.37 13.65 3.08
N VAL A 32 1.93 12.45 2.93
CA VAL A 32 1.86 11.39 3.96
C VAL A 32 2.53 11.84 5.26
N ASP A 33 3.70 12.47 5.20
CA ASP A 33 4.41 13.01 6.37
C ASP A 33 3.60 14.09 7.11
N ARG A 34 2.88 14.95 6.35
CA ARG A 34 1.97 15.94 6.94
C ARG A 34 0.79 15.28 7.65
N ILE A 35 0.26 14.18 7.11
CA ILE A 35 -0.80 13.42 7.79
C ILE A 35 -0.26 12.78 9.07
N ALA A 36 0.94 12.20 9.04
CA ALA A 36 1.57 11.55 10.19
C ALA A 36 1.83 12.54 11.35
N SER A 37 2.26 13.76 11.01
CA SER A 37 2.52 14.83 11.97
C SER A 37 1.26 15.60 12.41
N SER A 38 0.11 15.33 11.81
CA SER A 38 -1.13 15.98 12.21
C SER A 38 -1.65 15.43 13.53
N ASP A 39 -2.22 16.30 14.37
CA ASP A 39 -2.82 15.94 15.66
C ASP A 39 -4.16 15.18 15.53
N THR A 40 -4.37 14.53 14.38
CA THR A 40 -5.56 13.74 14.07
C THR A 40 -5.33 12.25 14.27
N ASN A 41 -4.23 11.85 14.92
CA ASN A 41 -3.90 10.44 15.16
C ASN A 41 -4.95 9.70 16.01
N SER A 42 -5.79 10.44 16.75
CA SER A 42 -6.95 9.88 17.46
C SER A 42 -8.16 9.58 16.57
N LYS A 43 -8.18 10.04 15.31
CA LYS A 43 -9.31 9.84 14.39
C LYS A 43 -9.13 8.53 13.62
N THR A 44 -10.23 7.78 13.48
CA THR A 44 -10.26 6.62 12.58
C THR A 44 -10.02 7.07 11.14
N ARG A 45 -9.04 6.45 10.47
CA ARG A 45 -8.66 6.78 9.09
C ARG A 45 -9.01 5.63 8.14
N LEU A 46 -9.55 6.01 7.00
CA LEU A 46 -9.76 5.14 5.83
C LEU A 46 -8.74 5.56 4.78
N LEU A 47 -7.94 4.60 4.30
CA LEU A 47 -6.95 4.81 3.25
C LEU A 47 -7.47 4.29 1.92
N PHE A 48 -7.37 5.11 0.88
CA PHE A 48 -7.62 4.74 -0.50
C PHE A 48 -6.33 4.83 -1.31
N THR A 49 -6.00 3.77 -2.04
CA THR A 49 -4.86 3.73 -2.95
C THR A 49 -5.28 3.23 -4.32
N HIS A 50 -4.62 3.70 -5.38
CA HIS A 50 -4.91 3.21 -6.73
C HIS A 50 -4.47 1.75 -6.94
N ILE A 51 -3.28 1.38 -6.46
CA ILE A 51 -2.75 0.00 -6.50
C ILE A 51 -2.73 -0.62 -5.10
N PRO A 52 -2.83 -1.96 -4.97
CA PRO A 52 -2.79 -2.63 -3.68
C PRO A 52 -1.46 -2.49 -2.94
N LEU A 53 -1.55 -2.55 -1.61
CA LEU A 53 -0.39 -2.67 -0.73
C LEU A 53 0.24 -4.06 -0.87
N TRP A 54 1.51 -4.18 -0.46
CA TRP A 54 2.25 -5.42 -0.50
C TRP A 54 1.57 -6.52 0.34
N GLU A 55 1.36 -7.69 -0.27
CA GLU A 55 0.86 -8.88 0.42
C GLU A 55 2.06 -9.71 0.91
N ASP A 56 2.04 -10.09 2.19
CA ASP A 56 3.03 -11.00 2.74
C ASP A 56 2.87 -12.42 2.12
N PRO A 57 3.90 -12.92 1.41
CA PRO A 57 3.87 -14.24 0.78
C PRO A 57 3.57 -15.39 1.73
N LYS A 58 3.81 -15.24 3.03
CA LYS A 58 3.52 -16.23 4.07
C LYS A 58 2.02 -16.51 4.20
N TYR A 59 1.17 -15.50 3.98
CA TYR A 59 -0.25 -15.60 4.29
C TYR A 59 -1.13 -15.90 3.08
N LYS A 60 -0.61 -15.78 1.83
CA LYS A 60 -1.27 -16.13 0.55
C LYS A 60 -2.81 -15.98 0.54
N ARG A 61 -3.34 -14.86 1.02
CA ARG A 61 -4.77 -14.71 1.32
C ARG A 61 -5.59 -14.48 0.06
N CYS A 62 -5.00 -13.88 -0.97
CA CYS A 62 -5.69 -13.64 -2.24
C CYS A 62 -5.54 -14.79 -3.26
N GLU A 63 -4.90 -15.92 -2.93
CA GLU A 63 -4.63 -17.01 -3.89
C GLU A 63 -5.93 -17.66 -4.44
N ASN A 64 -7.02 -17.62 -3.67
CA ASN A 64 -8.35 -18.16 -4.06
C ASN A 64 -9.33 -17.08 -4.55
N SER A 65 -8.95 -15.80 -4.49
CA SER A 65 -9.75 -14.72 -5.04
C SER A 65 -9.54 -14.75 -6.54
N ILE A 66 -10.51 -15.27 -7.29
CA ILE A 66 -10.43 -15.36 -8.75
C ILE A 66 -10.72 -13.94 -9.29
N PRO A 67 -9.72 -13.16 -9.73
CA PRO A 67 -10.00 -12.02 -10.60
C PRO A 67 -10.56 -12.61 -11.89
N PHE A 68 -11.54 -11.96 -12.51
CA PHE A 68 -12.04 -12.38 -13.81
C PHE A 68 -10.86 -12.52 -14.81
N GLY A 69 -10.37 -13.73 -15.03
CA GLY A 69 -9.29 -14.06 -15.99
C GLY A 69 -7.83 -14.13 -15.49
N ARG A 70 -7.50 -14.09 -14.18
CA ARG A 70 -6.11 -14.31 -13.69
C ARG A 70 -6.05 -15.40 -12.61
N GLN A 71 -5.48 -16.57 -12.89
CA GLN A 71 -5.25 -17.59 -11.83
C GLN A 71 -4.00 -17.23 -11.00
N GLY A 72 -4.14 -17.12 -9.67
CA GLY A 72 -3.03 -17.06 -8.71
C GLY A 72 -2.96 -15.79 -7.85
N SER A 73 -2.05 -15.78 -6.87
CA SER A 73 -1.82 -14.67 -5.96
C SER A 73 -1.30 -13.40 -6.67
N LEU A 74 -1.57 -12.23 -6.08
CA LEU A 74 -0.96 -10.97 -6.51
C LEU A 74 0.56 -11.06 -6.35
N ARG A 75 1.27 -11.21 -7.46
CA ARG A 75 2.73 -11.17 -7.46
C ARG A 75 3.19 -9.74 -7.69
N GLN A 76 4.18 -9.31 -6.90
CA GLN A 76 4.93 -8.09 -7.21
C GLN A 76 5.43 -8.20 -8.65
N GLY A 77 4.94 -7.31 -9.50
CA GLY A 77 5.35 -7.21 -10.89
C GLY A 77 5.69 -5.77 -11.16
N THR A 78 6.89 -5.53 -11.69
CA THR A 78 7.38 -4.23 -12.11
C THR A 78 7.70 -4.27 -13.59
N GLY A 79 7.33 -3.20 -14.30
CA GLY A 79 7.63 -2.97 -15.70
C GLY A 79 7.68 -1.48 -15.97
N LEU A 80 8.26 -1.06 -17.09
CA LEU A 80 8.52 0.35 -17.46
C LEU A 80 7.34 1.32 -17.27
N SER A 81 6.11 0.82 -17.25
CA SER A 81 4.89 1.61 -16.98
C SER A 81 3.86 0.83 -16.16
N TYR A 82 4.27 -0.21 -15.43
CA TYR A 82 3.36 -1.10 -14.73
C TYR A 82 3.90 -1.51 -13.37
N GLN A 83 3.05 -1.37 -12.36
CA GLN A 83 3.34 -1.91 -11.04
C GLN A 83 2.08 -2.43 -10.39
N ASN A 84 2.09 -3.73 -10.05
CA ASN A 84 0.95 -4.43 -9.47
C ASN A 84 0.66 -4.06 -8.02
N LEU A 85 1.70 -3.66 -7.28
CA LEU A 85 1.70 -3.62 -5.83
C LEU A 85 2.72 -2.60 -5.34
N LEU A 86 2.42 -1.93 -4.22
CA LEU A 86 3.45 -1.21 -3.47
C LEU A 86 4.50 -2.18 -2.92
N SER A 87 5.73 -1.72 -2.75
CA SER A 87 6.77 -2.51 -2.07
C SER A 87 6.43 -2.75 -0.59
N SER A 88 7.05 -3.75 0.01
CA SER A 88 6.92 -4.02 1.45
C SER A 88 7.31 -2.80 2.29
N THR A 89 8.42 -2.13 1.93
CA THR A 89 8.89 -0.92 2.62
C THR A 89 7.89 0.23 2.52
N THR A 90 7.36 0.50 1.34
CA THR A 90 6.33 1.55 1.14
C THR A 90 5.05 1.21 1.89
N THR A 91 4.65 -0.06 1.90
CA THR A 91 3.49 -0.55 2.66
C THR A 91 3.65 -0.28 4.15
N THR A 92 4.79 -0.68 4.74
CA THR A 92 5.10 -0.44 6.15
C THR A 92 5.12 1.06 6.48
N TYR A 93 5.71 1.88 5.61
CA TYR A 93 5.71 3.34 5.76
C TYR A 93 4.28 3.91 5.81
N LEU A 94 3.41 3.52 4.88
CA LEU A 94 2.01 3.99 4.86
C LEU A 94 1.24 3.54 6.10
N LEU A 95 1.39 2.29 6.52
CA LEU A 95 0.70 1.76 7.71
C LEU A 95 1.12 2.51 8.98
N LYS A 96 2.42 2.74 9.17
CA LYS A 96 2.97 3.44 10.36
C LYS A 96 2.63 4.93 10.34
N SER A 97 2.72 5.59 9.17
CA SER A 97 2.46 7.03 9.04
C SER A 97 0.98 7.38 9.11
N ILE A 98 0.11 6.58 8.47
CA ILE A 98 -1.31 6.89 8.34
C ILE A 98 -2.14 6.24 9.44
N ASN A 99 -1.75 5.10 10.00
CA ASN A 99 -2.56 4.35 10.95
C ASN A 99 -4.03 4.14 10.46
N PRO A 100 -4.24 3.54 9.27
CA PRO A 100 -5.59 3.30 8.76
C PRO A 100 -6.25 2.10 9.44
N LYS A 101 -7.56 2.17 9.66
CA LYS A 101 -8.37 1.03 10.14
C LYS A 101 -8.86 0.15 9.00
N MET A 102 -8.97 0.71 7.80
CA MET A 102 -9.38 0.00 6.59
C MET A 102 -8.73 0.64 5.38
N ILE A 103 -8.34 -0.22 4.42
CA ILE A 103 -7.65 0.15 3.20
C ILE A 103 -8.49 -0.34 2.03
N PHE A 104 -8.77 0.54 1.08
CA PHE A 104 -9.40 0.20 -0.19
C PHE A 104 -8.41 0.46 -1.30
N SER A 105 -8.15 -0.58 -2.09
CA SER A 105 -7.23 -0.50 -3.22
C SER A 105 -7.92 -0.89 -4.50
N GLY A 106 -7.55 -0.22 -5.59
CA GLY A 106 -7.95 -0.58 -6.95
C GLY A 106 -7.03 -1.61 -7.59
N ASP A 107 -7.05 -1.65 -8.92
CA ASP A 107 -6.20 -2.45 -9.82
C ASP A 107 -6.36 -3.98 -9.72
N TYR A 108 -6.72 -4.51 -8.56
CA TYR A 108 -7.13 -5.89 -8.42
C TYR A 108 -8.53 -6.06 -9.04
N HIS A 109 -8.60 -6.58 -10.27
CA HIS A 109 -9.84 -6.84 -11.02
C HIS A 109 -10.69 -7.99 -10.43
N GLY A 110 -10.83 -8.02 -9.10
CA GLY A 110 -11.56 -8.99 -8.30
C GLY A 110 -11.79 -8.46 -6.88
N SER A 111 -12.50 -9.22 -6.05
CA SER A 111 -12.62 -8.92 -4.62
C SER A 111 -11.61 -9.77 -3.86
N CYS A 112 -10.68 -9.13 -3.15
CA CYS A 112 -9.85 -9.78 -2.14
C CYS A 112 -9.88 -8.98 -0.84
N PHE A 113 -9.88 -9.71 0.28
CA PHE A 113 -9.75 -9.15 1.62
C PHE A 113 -8.50 -9.74 2.29
N LEU A 114 -7.64 -8.87 2.81
CA LEU A 114 -6.44 -9.25 3.53
C LEU A 114 -6.25 -8.34 4.75
N PHE A 115 -5.55 -8.85 5.75
CA PHE A 115 -5.23 -8.12 6.98
C PHE A 115 -3.74 -7.74 6.99
N HIS A 116 -3.42 -6.47 7.12
CA HIS A 116 -2.06 -6.07 7.44
C HIS A 116 -1.91 -6.06 8.96
N ASN A 117 -1.08 -6.96 9.49
CA ASN A 117 -0.69 -6.91 10.89
C ASN A 117 0.35 -5.81 11.04
N ARG A 118 0.24 -5.02 12.10
CA ARG A 118 1.31 -4.12 12.50
C ARG A 118 2.19 -4.87 13.49
N ASP A 119 3.49 -4.62 13.44
CA ASP A 119 4.42 -5.19 14.44
C ASP A 119 3.97 -4.86 15.87
N ASP A 120 3.31 -3.71 16.04
CA ASP A 120 2.72 -3.21 17.28
C ASP A 120 1.49 -4.01 17.77
N ASP A 121 0.81 -4.75 16.89
CA ASP A 121 -0.35 -5.60 17.24
C ASP A 121 0.09 -6.98 17.78
N GLU A 122 1.29 -7.47 17.42
CA GLU A 122 1.81 -8.75 17.94
C GLU A 122 2.29 -8.67 19.39
N LEU A 123 2.51 -7.45 19.91
CA LEU A 123 2.94 -7.20 21.29
C LEU A 123 1.77 -6.98 22.28
N SER A 124 0.53 -6.84 21.79
CA SER A 124 -0.65 -6.63 22.65
C SER A 124 -1.40 -7.91 23.03
N ASP A 125 -1.10 -9.03 22.38
CA ASP A 125 -1.76 -10.32 22.62
C ASP A 125 -0.98 -11.23 23.60
N SER A 126 0.04 -10.70 24.27
CA SER A 126 0.88 -11.42 25.24
C SER A 126 0.62 -11.07 26.72
N GLU A 127 -0.49 -10.41 27.05
CA GLU A 127 -0.92 -10.13 28.44
C GLU A 127 -2.13 -10.96 28.88
#